data_AF-A0A560QXU9-F1
#
_entry.id   AF-A0A560QXU9-F1
#
_cell.length_a   1.000
_cell.length_b   1.000
_cell.length_c   1.000
_cell.angle_alpha   90.00
_cell.angle_beta   90.00
_cell.angle_gamma   90.00
#
_symmetry.space_group_name_H-M   'P 1'
#
loop_
_entity.id
_entity.type
_entity.pdbx_description
1 polymer ?
#
loop_
_entity_poly.entity_id
_entity_poly.type
_entity_poly.pdbx_seq_one_letter_code
_entity_poly.pdbx_strand_id
1 'polypeptide(L)'
;MKKLTNATGAPVVDNLNIQTAGPRGPALLQDIWLLEKLAHFDRELIPERRMHAKGAGAYGTFTVTHDISRYTKASIFSEVGKETPLFVRFSSVAGERGAADAERDIRGFAVKFYTDEGNWDIVGNNTPVFFFRDPLRFSDLNHVVKRDPRTGLRNATSNWDFWTLLPEALHQVTIVMSDRGIPTSFRHMHGFGSHTFSLIDRDNKRVWVKFHFVCQQGIENLSDAEAEAVVGKDRESNLRDLYEVIEQGNFPRWKLCIQVMEEQQAINYRHNPFDLTKVWPHGEFPLIEVGIMELNRNAENHFAEIEQAAFSPANVVPGVSFSPDRMLQARLFSYGDAQRYRLGVNFNHIPVNAPRCPAHSYHRDGAMRTDGNLGGTASYFPNSVGEWQDSPELAEPPLPLEGFAQHYDHRLEEDHYEQPGNLFRLLDPARKQLLFDNTARAMKGVPQAIRQRHIDNCTKADPAYGFGVAEALERLVPLV
;
A
#
# COMPACT_ATOMS: atom_id res chain seq x y z
N MET A 1 -13.79 -37.79 -12.61
CA MET A 1 -13.87 -37.33 -11.20
C MET A 1 -12.53 -37.55 -10.53
N LYS A 2 -12.03 -36.59 -9.76
CA LYS A 2 -10.81 -36.76 -8.93
C LYS A 2 -11.22 -37.47 -7.63
N LYS A 3 -10.43 -38.46 -7.18
CA LYS A 3 -10.67 -39.18 -5.92
C LYS A 3 -10.07 -38.41 -4.73
N LEU A 4 -10.73 -38.43 -3.58
CA LEU A 4 -10.25 -37.79 -2.35
C LEU A 4 -9.12 -38.62 -1.72
N THR A 5 -8.08 -37.93 -1.25
CA THR A 5 -6.96 -38.50 -0.50
C THR A 5 -6.69 -37.65 0.73
N ASN A 6 -6.00 -38.23 1.71
CA ASN A 6 -5.38 -37.47 2.79
C ASN A 6 -4.06 -36.82 2.30
N ALA A 7 -3.39 -36.06 3.16
CA ALA A 7 -2.18 -35.30 2.82
C ALA A 7 -0.98 -36.17 2.45
N THR A 8 -0.93 -37.44 2.89
CA THR A 8 0.10 -38.42 2.50
C THR A 8 -0.26 -39.19 1.23
N GLY A 9 -1.40 -38.89 0.60
CA GLY A 9 -1.85 -39.49 -0.65
C GLY A 9 -2.64 -40.80 -0.48
N ALA A 10 -2.93 -41.23 0.74
CA ALA A 10 -3.76 -42.40 0.99
C ALA A 10 -5.25 -42.11 0.63
N PRO A 11 -5.97 -43.05 -0.02
CA PRO A 11 -7.37 -42.85 -0.35
C PRO A 11 -8.26 -42.69 0.89
N VAL A 12 -9.19 -41.72 0.85
CA VAL A 12 -10.23 -41.56 1.88
C VAL A 12 -11.44 -42.40 1.51
N VAL A 13 -11.85 -43.29 2.42
CA VAL A 13 -12.93 -44.27 2.18
C VAL A 13 -14.32 -43.67 2.42
N ASP A 14 -14.48 -42.87 3.46
CA ASP A 14 -15.74 -42.18 3.82
C ASP A 14 -15.42 -40.76 4.31
N ASN A 15 -16.19 -39.78 3.85
CA ASN A 15 -16.06 -38.36 4.22
C ASN A 15 -17.38 -37.77 4.74
N LEU A 16 -18.35 -38.63 5.03
CA LEU A 16 -19.69 -38.29 5.51
C LEU A 16 -19.91 -38.82 6.94
N ASN A 17 -19.30 -39.96 7.28
CA ASN A 17 -19.46 -40.60 8.58
C ASN A 17 -18.10 -40.74 9.28
N ILE A 18 -18.07 -40.37 10.56
CA ILE A 18 -16.92 -40.66 11.43
C ILE A 18 -16.98 -42.11 11.93
N GLN A 19 -15.85 -42.65 12.35
CA GLN A 19 -15.80 -43.99 12.93
C GLN A 19 -16.31 -44.01 14.38
N THR A 20 -17.28 -44.87 14.68
CA THR A 20 -17.89 -45.03 16.01
C THR A 20 -17.92 -46.50 16.47
N ALA A 21 -18.01 -46.71 17.78
CA ALA A 21 -18.21 -48.04 18.38
C ALA A 21 -19.68 -48.51 18.24
N GLY A 22 -20.10 -48.80 17.01
CA GLY A 22 -21.48 -49.16 16.64
C GLY A 22 -22.33 -47.94 16.26
N PRO A 23 -23.56 -48.14 15.72
CA PRO A 23 -24.36 -47.08 15.08
C PRO A 23 -24.74 -45.90 15.99
N ARG A 24 -24.69 -46.07 17.31
CA ARG A 24 -24.98 -45.03 18.32
C ARG A 24 -23.90 -44.96 19.41
N GLY A 25 -22.72 -45.54 19.14
CA GLY A 25 -21.62 -45.57 20.08
C GLY A 25 -20.76 -44.29 20.03
N PRO A 26 -19.80 -44.17 20.96
CA PRO A 26 -18.84 -43.06 20.95
C PRO A 26 -17.92 -43.09 19.72
N ALA A 27 -17.38 -41.92 19.37
CA ALA A 27 -16.36 -41.77 18.33
C ALA A 27 -15.04 -42.46 18.71
N LEU A 28 -14.29 -42.92 17.72
CA LEU A 28 -12.99 -43.56 17.91
C LEU A 28 -11.85 -42.63 17.51
N LEU A 29 -10.81 -42.55 18.35
CA LEU A 29 -9.60 -41.75 18.07
C LEU A 29 -8.83 -42.25 16.83
N GLN A 30 -9.04 -43.50 16.42
CA GLN A 30 -8.36 -44.09 15.26
C GLN A 30 -8.91 -43.60 13.91
N ASP A 31 -9.93 -42.75 13.88
CA ASP A 31 -10.40 -42.08 12.67
C ASP A 31 -9.41 -40.98 12.24
N ILE A 32 -8.32 -41.40 11.58
CA ILE A 32 -7.21 -40.51 11.21
C ILE A 32 -7.65 -39.44 10.20
N TRP A 33 -8.61 -39.75 9.32
CA TRP A 33 -9.12 -38.76 8.37
C TRP A 33 -9.87 -37.63 9.08
N LEU A 34 -10.72 -37.95 10.05
CA LEU A 34 -11.38 -36.94 10.89
C LEU A 34 -10.35 -36.03 11.57
N LEU A 35 -9.35 -36.63 12.22
CA LEU A 35 -8.32 -35.87 12.94
C LEU A 35 -7.50 -34.98 12.01
N GLU A 36 -7.03 -35.51 10.88
CA GLU A 36 -6.23 -34.76 9.91
C GLU A 36 -7.02 -33.60 9.31
N LYS A 37 -8.25 -33.85 8.86
CA LYS A 37 -9.12 -32.84 8.25
C LYS A 37 -9.42 -31.69 9.21
N LEU A 38 -9.75 -31.99 10.47
CA LEU A 38 -10.00 -30.96 11.48
C LEU A 38 -8.72 -30.22 11.87
N ALA A 39 -7.60 -30.91 12.04
CA ALA A 39 -6.34 -30.26 12.41
C ALA A 39 -5.84 -29.27 11.35
N HIS A 40 -6.05 -29.56 10.06
CA HIS A 40 -5.78 -28.63 8.97
C HIS A 40 -6.77 -27.46 8.97
N PHE A 41 -8.08 -27.73 9.12
CA PHE A 41 -9.12 -26.70 9.21
C PHE A 41 -8.82 -25.67 10.32
N ASP A 42 -8.43 -26.15 11.51
CA ASP A 42 -8.11 -25.31 12.66
C ASP A 42 -6.91 -24.36 12.42
N ARG A 43 -6.15 -24.56 11.33
CA ARG A 43 -4.91 -23.82 10.98
C ARG A 43 -5.00 -23.11 9.63
N GLU A 44 -6.19 -22.94 9.07
CA GLU A 44 -6.37 -22.21 7.80
C GLU A 44 -6.06 -20.71 7.91
N LEU A 45 -6.18 -20.13 9.11
CA LEU A 45 -5.94 -18.71 9.33
C LEU A 45 -4.48 -18.40 9.66
N ILE A 46 -3.95 -17.38 8.98
CA ILE A 46 -2.72 -16.67 9.33
C ILE A 46 -3.04 -15.27 9.85
N PRO A 47 -2.12 -14.57 10.53
CA PRO A 47 -2.33 -13.18 10.90
C PRO A 47 -2.68 -12.33 9.67
N GLU A 48 -3.69 -11.47 9.78
CA GLU A 48 -3.93 -10.45 8.76
C GLU A 48 -2.81 -9.42 8.74
N ARG A 49 -2.75 -8.58 7.69
CA ARG A 49 -1.82 -7.45 7.67
C ARG A 49 -2.17 -6.45 8.78
N ARG A 50 -1.17 -5.96 9.52
CA ARG A 50 -1.37 -4.97 10.59
C ARG A 50 -2.05 -3.68 10.10
N MET A 51 -1.81 -3.30 8.85
CA MET A 51 -2.48 -2.24 8.10
C MET A 51 -2.84 -2.79 6.73
N HIS A 52 -3.92 -2.30 6.10
CA HIS A 52 -4.37 -2.74 4.78
C HIS A 52 -4.81 -4.21 4.72
N ALA A 53 -5.49 -4.70 5.77
CA ALA A 53 -5.96 -6.08 5.87
C ALA A 53 -7.01 -6.40 4.79
N LYS A 54 -8.03 -5.55 4.62
CA LYS A 54 -9.06 -5.72 3.59
C LYS A 54 -8.56 -5.25 2.22
N GLY A 55 -8.65 -6.12 1.21
CA GLY A 55 -8.22 -5.77 -0.14
C GLY A 55 -8.53 -6.81 -1.20
N ALA A 56 -8.29 -6.45 -2.45
CA ALA A 56 -8.45 -7.28 -3.63
C ALA A 56 -7.20 -7.20 -4.50
N GLY A 57 -6.93 -8.20 -5.34
CA GLY A 57 -5.74 -8.20 -6.19
C GLY A 57 -5.98 -8.89 -7.51
N ALA A 58 -5.16 -8.52 -8.49
CA ALA A 58 -5.20 -9.06 -9.84
C ALA A 58 -3.81 -9.01 -10.46
N TYR A 59 -3.59 -9.87 -11.44
CA TYR A 59 -2.40 -9.86 -12.28
C TYR A 59 -2.62 -9.01 -13.53
N GLY A 60 -1.51 -8.64 -14.14
CA GLY A 60 -1.52 -7.82 -15.34
C GLY A 60 -0.18 -7.80 -16.04
N THR A 61 -0.09 -6.85 -16.98
CA THR A 61 1.12 -6.56 -17.74
C THR A 61 1.37 -5.05 -17.72
N PHE A 62 2.63 -4.67 -17.56
CA PHE A 62 3.10 -3.32 -17.81
C PHE A 62 3.82 -3.27 -19.15
N THR A 63 3.47 -2.31 -20.00
CA THR A 63 4.08 -2.09 -21.31
C THR A 63 4.68 -0.69 -21.36
N VAL A 64 5.98 -0.59 -21.67
CA VAL A 64 6.66 0.70 -21.86
C VAL A 64 6.11 1.39 -23.11
N THR A 65 5.71 2.66 -22.99
CA THR A 65 5.23 3.46 -24.14
C THR A 65 6.18 4.60 -24.50
N HIS A 66 7.05 5.03 -23.57
CA HIS A 66 7.96 6.15 -23.76
C HIS A 66 9.34 5.82 -23.21
N ASP A 67 10.37 6.29 -23.91
CA ASP A 67 11.76 6.11 -23.49
C ASP A 67 12.12 7.08 -22.36
N ILE A 68 12.51 6.51 -21.22
CA ILE A 68 13.04 7.24 -20.05
C ILE A 68 14.46 6.78 -19.66
N SER A 69 15.15 6.05 -20.54
CA SER A 69 16.48 5.47 -20.30
C SER A 69 17.56 6.51 -19.96
N ARG A 70 17.33 7.78 -20.33
CA ARG A 70 18.14 8.93 -19.89
C ARG A 70 18.13 9.18 -18.38
N TYR A 71 17.16 8.63 -17.64
CA TYR A 71 17.04 8.80 -16.19
C TYR A 71 17.35 7.53 -15.42
N THR A 72 17.23 6.35 -16.05
CA THR A 72 17.31 5.06 -15.35
C THR A 72 17.93 3.98 -16.24
N LYS A 73 18.77 3.15 -15.63
CA LYS A 73 19.28 1.90 -16.21
C LYS A 73 18.38 0.69 -15.96
N ALA A 74 17.23 0.86 -15.30
CA ALA A 74 16.36 -0.25 -14.93
C ALA A 74 15.83 -0.98 -16.16
N SER A 75 16.06 -2.29 -16.18
CA SER A 75 15.75 -3.16 -17.30
C SER A 75 14.28 -3.14 -17.71
N ILE A 76 13.35 -2.95 -16.78
CA ILE A 76 11.90 -2.82 -17.05
C ILE A 76 11.58 -1.68 -18.03
N PHE A 77 12.43 -0.65 -18.12
CA PHE A 77 12.24 0.51 -18.98
C PHE A 77 13.21 0.54 -20.18
N SER A 78 13.89 -0.57 -20.49
CA SER A 78 15.00 -0.60 -21.44
C SER A 78 14.62 -0.29 -22.89
N GLU A 79 13.37 -0.55 -23.28
CA GLU A 79 12.88 -0.34 -24.64
C GLU A 79 11.36 -0.09 -24.64
N VAL A 80 10.90 0.76 -25.56
CA VAL A 80 9.47 0.96 -25.83
C VAL A 80 8.88 -0.34 -26.38
N GLY A 81 7.75 -0.76 -25.83
CA GLY A 81 7.10 -2.03 -26.16
C GLY A 81 7.51 -3.20 -25.26
N LYS A 82 8.52 -3.05 -24.39
CA LYS A 82 8.86 -4.10 -23.41
C LYS A 82 7.66 -4.35 -22.50
N GLU A 83 7.29 -5.62 -22.38
CA GLU A 83 6.25 -6.09 -21.49
C GLU A 83 6.86 -6.72 -20.23
N THR A 84 6.32 -6.38 -19.06
CA THR A 84 6.73 -6.94 -17.77
C THR A 84 5.50 -7.43 -17.02
N PRO A 85 5.43 -8.73 -16.67
CA PRO A 85 4.34 -9.24 -15.84
C PRO A 85 4.30 -8.54 -14.48
N LEU A 86 3.11 -8.37 -13.94
CA LEU A 86 2.93 -7.76 -12.63
C LEU A 86 1.77 -8.35 -11.83
N PHE A 87 1.76 -8.02 -10.55
CA PHE A 87 0.67 -8.29 -9.63
C PHE A 87 0.34 -7.02 -8.84
N VAL A 88 -0.94 -6.70 -8.72
CA VAL A 88 -1.43 -5.54 -7.96
C VAL A 88 -2.31 -6.01 -6.82
N ARG A 89 -2.17 -5.36 -5.66
CA ARG A 89 -3.12 -5.45 -4.56
C ARG A 89 -3.62 -4.06 -4.18
N PHE A 90 -4.92 -3.88 -4.26
CA PHE A 90 -5.64 -2.74 -3.72
C PHE A 90 -6.18 -3.05 -2.32
N SER A 91 -6.43 -2.03 -1.51
CA SER A 91 -6.92 -2.22 -0.14
C SER A 91 -7.51 -0.95 0.46
N SER A 92 -8.34 -1.07 1.50
CA SER A 92 -8.49 0.03 2.49
C SER A 92 -7.28 0.04 3.43
N VAL A 93 -7.25 0.86 4.48
CA VAL A 93 -6.12 0.92 5.44
C VAL A 93 -6.52 0.37 6.80
N ALA A 94 -7.59 0.92 7.37
CA ALA A 94 -7.85 0.81 8.78
C ALA A 94 -8.68 -0.42 9.14
N GLY A 95 -9.56 -0.89 8.23
CA GLY A 95 -10.44 -2.04 8.43
C GLY A 95 -9.69 -3.38 8.55
N GLU A 96 -10.22 -4.29 9.37
CA GLU A 96 -9.77 -5.68 9.45
C GLU A 96 -10.27 -6.50 8.24
N ARG A 97 -9.91 -7.79 8.16
CA ARG A 97 -10.22 -8.66 7.00
C ARG A 97 -11.68 -8.70 6.55
N GLY A 98 -12.63 -8.51 7.47
CA GLY A 98 -14.08 -8.49 7.19
C GLY A 98 -14.72 -7.10 7.18
N ALA A 99 -13.94 -6.02 7.21
CA ALA A 99 -14.45 -4.64 7.15
C ALA A 99 -15.03 -4.32 5.75
N ALA A 100 -15.73 -3.20 5.62
CA ALA A 100 -16.36 -2.84 4.36
C ALA A 100 -15.36 -2.18 3.38
N ASP A 101 -15.51 -2.47 2.08
CA ASP A 101 -14.66 -1.88 1.02
C ASP A 101 -14.92 -0.38 0.82
N ALA A 102 -16.16 0.06 0.99
CA ALA A 102 -16.61 1.44 0.76
C ALA A 102 -16.57 2.31 2.03
N GLU A 103 -15.53 2.19 2.87
CA GLU A 103 -15.28 3.12 3.98
C GLU A 103 -14.53 4.38 3.52
N ARG A 104 -14.71 5.52 4.21
CA ARG A 104 -13.86 6.70 4.02
C ARG A 104 -12.46 6.42 4.55
N ASP A 105 -11.51 6.27 3.65
CA ASP A 105 -10.15 5.85 3.98
C ASP A 105 -9.20 6.12 2.80
N ILE A 106 -7.89 6.13 3.06
CA ILE A 106 -6.91 5.96 1.99
C ILE A 106 -7.13 4.58 1.34
N ARG A 107 -6.79 4.45 0.06
CA ARG A 107 -6.69 3.15 -0.60
C ARG A 107 -5.24 2.79 -0.86
N GLY A 108 -4.82 1.60 -0.46
CA GLY A 108 -3.52 1.06 -0.85
C GLY A 108 -3.50 0.71 -2.34
N PHE A 109 -2.38 0.98 -3.00
CA PHE A 109 -2.13 0.73 -4.42
C PHE A 109 -0.73 0.11 -4.53
N ALA A 110 -0.61 -1.19 -4.23
CA ALA A 110 0.68 -1.88 -4.23
C ALA A 110 0.87 -2.65 -5.54
N VAL A 111 1.97 -2.39 -6.25
CA VAL A 111 2.33 -3.02 -7.51
C VAL A 111 3.65 -3.77 -7.36
N LYS A 112 3.69 -5.03 -7.79
CA LYS A 112 4.88 -5.86 -7.91
C LYS A 112 5.14 -6.12 -9.39
N PHE A 113 6.27 -5.66 -9.89
CA PHE A 113 6.76 -5.96 -11.22
C PHE A 113 7.73 -7.14 -11.14
N TYR A 114 7.49 -8.18 -11.94
CA TYR A 114 8.38 -9.33 -12.04
C TYR A 114 9.40 -9.07 -13.16
N THR A 115 10.45 -8.30 -12.85
CA THR A 115 11.48 -7.93 -13.83
C THR A 115 12.48 -9.07 -14.06
N ASP A 116 13.32 -8.94 -15.08
CA ASP A 116 14.46 -9.81 -15.38
C ASP A 116 15.65 -9.61 -14.41
N GLU A 117 15.63 -8.57 -13.57
CA GLU A 117 16.68 -8.26 -12.58
C GLU A 117 16.15 -8.29 -11.13
N GLY A 118 15.01 -8.95 -10.91
CA GLY A 118 14.39 -9.09 -9.59
C GLY A 118 12.96 -8.57 -9.53
N ASN A 119 12.32 -8.73 -8.38
CA ASN A 119 11.01 -8.12 -8.14
C ASN A 119 11.20 -6.66 -7.74
N TRP A 120 10.48 -5.75 -8.40
CA TRP A 120 10.38 -4.35 -8.01
C TRP A 120 8.99 -4.07 -7.43
N ASP A 121 8.92 -3.56 -6.21
CA ASP A 121 7.66 -3.24 -5.56
C ASP A 121 7.48 -1.72 -5.39
N ILE A 122 6.45 -1.15 -6.03
CA ILE A 122 5.93 0.17 -5.67
C ILE A 122 4.76 -0.03 -4.72
N VAL A 123 5.00 0.19 -3.43
CA VAL A 123 3.97 0.05 -2.39
C VAL A 123 3.29 1.38 -2.13
N GLY A 124 2.44 1.78 -3.08
CA GLY A 124 1.79 3.07 -3.15
C GLY A 124 0.44 3.17 -2.44
N ASN A 125 -0.17 4.35 -2.57
CA ASN A 125 -1.54 4.67 -2.15
C ASN A 125 -2.28 5.43 -3.26
N ASN A 126 -3.59 5.63 -3.10
CA ASN A 126 -4.39 6.49 -3.98
C ASN A 126 -4.24 8.00 -3.73
N THR A 127 -3.23 8.38 -2.94
CA THR A 127 -2.89 9.77 -2.59
C THR A 127 -1.39 10.03 -2.79
N PRO A 128 -0.99 11.21 -3.27
CA PRO A 128 0.42 11.55 -3.46
C PRO A 128 1.14 11.90 -2.15
N VAL A 129 0.41 12.09 -1.05
CA VAL A 129 0.97 12.49 0.26
C VAL A 129 0.49 11.56 1.38
N PHE A 130 0.97 11.80 2.61
CA PHE A 130 0.52 11.08 3.80
C PHE A 130 0.30 12.03 4.99
N PHE A 131 -0.20 11.51 6.11
CA PHE A 131 -0.57 12.30 7.29
C PHE A 131 0.62 12.93 8.05
N PHE A 132 1.84 12.45 7.85
CA PHE A 132 3.02 12.97 8.54
C PHE A 132 4.28 12.52 7.81
N ARG A 133 5.40 13.14 8.21
CA ARG A 133 6.72 13.00 7.59
C ARG A 133 7.76 12.29 8.44
N ASP A 134 7.38 11.82 9.63
CA ASP A 134 8.27 11.06 10.52
C ASP A 134 7.65 9.72 10.94
N PRO A 135 8.34 8.59 10.73
CA PRO A 135 7.77 7.26 10.88
C PRO A 135 7.46 6.85 12.32
N LEU A 136 8.03 7.52 13.32
CA LEU A 136 7.74 7.21 14.73
C LEU A 136 6.24 7.35 15.06
N ARG A 137 5.52 8.18 14.31
CA ARG A 137 4.08 8.41 14.47
C ARG A 137 3.21 7.33 13.84
N PHE A 138 3.78 6.37 13.11
CA PHE A 138 2.99 5.41 12.34
C PHE A 138 2.24 4.41 13.22
N SER A 139 2.84 3.97 14.33
CA SER A 139 2.13 3.15 15.32
C SER A 139 1.00 3.92 15.99
N ASP A 140 1.21 5.21 16.30
CA ASP A 140 0.18 6.05 16.89
C ASP A 140 -0.99 6.24 15.91
N LEU A 141 -0.71 6.50 14.63
CA LEU A 141 -1.73 6.52 13.58
C LEU A 141 -2.52 5.22 13.56
N ASN A 142 -1.84 4.07 13.53
CA ASN A 142 -2.49 2.76 13.55
C ASN A 142 -3.46 2.63 14.73
N HIS A 143 -3.04 3.05 15.92
CA HIS A 143 -3.86 2.96 17.13
C HIS A 143 -5.10 3.86 17.06
N VAL A 144 -4.97 5.10 16.59
CA VAL A 144 -6.07 6.07 16.62
C VAL A 144 -7.07 5.91 15.47
N VAL A 145 -6.65 5.39 14.32
CA VAL A 145 -7.58 5.10 13.21
C VAL A 145 -8.25 3.74 13.35
N LYS A 146 -7.72 2.83 14.19
CA LYS A 146 -8.30 1.51 14.49
C LYS A 146 -9.24 1.54 15.69
N ARG A 147 -9.26 0.45 16.45
CA ARG A 147 -10.19 0.22 17.54
C ARG A 147 -9.56 0.70 18.84
N ASP A 148 -10.33 1.47 19.58
CA ASP A 148 -9.99 1.89 20.93
C ASP A 148 -9.81 0.65 21.83
N PRO A 149 -8.76 0.63 22.67
CA PRO A 149 -8.39 -0.57 23.43
C PRO A 149 -9.41 -0.96 24.50
N ARG A 150 -10.28 -0.04 24.95
CA ARG A 150 -11.30 -0.32 25.96
C ARG A 150 -12.61 -0.77 25.33
N THR A 151 -13.05 -0.08 24.28
CA THR A 151 -14.39 -0.27 23.70
C THR A 151 -14.39 -1.25 22.53
N GLY A 152 -13.26 -1.46 21.86
CA GLY A 152 -13.19 -2.23 20.62
C GLY A 152 -13.85 -1.53 19.42
N LEU A 153 -14.29 -0.27 19.57
CA LEU A 153 -14.92 0.54 18.54
C LEU A 153 -13.92 1.55 17.95
N ARG A 154 -14.21 2.08 16.75
CA ARG A 154 -13.51 3.28 16.26
C ARG A 154 -13.80 4.44 17.22
N ASN A 155 -12.80 5.28 17.48
CA ASN A 155 -12.93 6.41 18.39
C ASN A 155 -12.60 7.73 17.67
N ALA A 156 -13.64 8.47 17.29
CA ALA A 156 -13.50 9.75 16.60
C ALA A 156 -12.69 10.76 17.43
N THR A 157 -12.87 10.79 18.76
CA THR A 157 -12.12 11.70 19.63
C THR A 157 -10.62 11.43 19.57
N SER A 158 -10.19 10.17 19.70
CA SER A 158 -8.76 9.83 19.61
C SER A 158 -8.18 10.10 18.22
N ASN A 159 -8.94 9.79 17.17
CA ASN A 159 -8.50 10.05 15.79
C ASN A 159 -8.30 11.56 15.54
N TRP A 160 -9.31 12.36 15.84
CA TRP A 160 -9.25 13.81 15.63
C TRP A 160 -8.32 14.53 16.60
N ASP A 161 -8.17 14.08 17.85
CA ASP A 161 -7.18 14.67 18.76
C ASP A 161 -5.77 14.51 18.18
N PHE A 162 -5.43 13.31 17.72
CA PHE A 162 -4.16 13.04 17.06
C PHE A 162 -3.98 13.90 15.80
N TRP A 163 -4.91 13.84 14.84
CA TRP A 163 -4.79 14.63 13.60
C TRP A 163 -4.70 16.14 13.84
N THR A 164 -5.44 16.67 14.80
CA THR A 164 -5.46 18.13 15.04
C THR A 164 -4.22 18.63 15.79
N LEU A 165 -3.51 17.77 16.52
CA LEU A 165 -2.21 18.07 17.13
C LEU A 165 -1.05 18.00 16.13
N LEU A 166 -1.28 17.46 14.94
CA LEU A 166 -0.28 17.33 13.87
C LEU A 166 -0.68 18.23 12.69
N PRO A 167 -0.33 19.53 12.70
CA PRO A 167 -0.71 20.43 11.60
C PRO A 167 -0.24 19.94 10.22
N GLU A 168 0.88 19.21 10.13
CA GLU A 168 1.37 18.59 8.90
C GLU A 168 0.42 17.53 8.32
N ALA A 169 -0.53 17.01 9.10
CA ALA A 169 -1.52 16.05 8.64
C ALA A 169 -2.62 16.70 7.79
N LEU A 170 -2.77 18.03 7.84
CA LEU A 170 -3.88 18.73 7.23
C LEU A 170 -4.01 18.42 5.74
N HIS A 171 -2.91 18.28 5.00
CA HIS A 171 -2.95 18.00 3.56
C HIS A 171 -3.65 16.68 3.26
N GLN A 172 -3.26 15.61 3.95
CA GLN A 172 -3.89 14.31 3.78
C GLN A 172 -5.29 14.26 4.38
N VAL A 173 -5.55 14.96 5.49
CA VAL A 173 -6.89 15.10 6.07
C VAL A 173 -7.85 15.74 5.06
N THR A 174 -7.43 16.82 4.39
CA THR A 174 -8.22 17.47 3.33
C THR A 174 -8.51 16.51 2.18
N ILE A 175 -7.53 15.71 1.75
CA ILE A 175 -7.74 14.70 0.70
C ILE A 175 -8.75 13.63 1.13
N VAL A 176 -8.59 13.01 2.30
CA VAL A 176 -9.47 11.93 2.74
C VAL A 176 -10.87 12.42 3.13
N MET A 177 -11.04 13.69 3.50
CA MET A 177 -12.35 14.30 3.73
C MET A 177 -13.00 14.87 2.47
N SER A 178 -12.27 14.99 1.36
CA SER A 178 -12.82 15.36 0.05
C SER A 178 -13.72 14.26 -0.54
N ASP A 179 -14.26 14.49 -1.74
CA ASP A 179 -14.96 13.45 -2.51
C ASP A 179 -14.08 12.21 -2.73
N ARG A 180 -12.76 12.39 -2.92
CA ARG A 180 -11.81 11.28 -3.16
C ARG A 180 -11.56 10.34 -1.98
N GLY A 181 -12.16 10.59 -0.82
CA GLY A 181 -12.06 9.72 0.36
C GLY A 181 -12.78 8.37 0.21
N ILE A 182 -13.71 8.26 -0.75
CA ILE A 182 -14.43 7.02 -1.05
C ILE A 182 -14.51 6.85 -2.58
N PRO A 183 -13.49 6.28 -3.25
CA PRO A 183 -13.62 5.90 -4.65
C PRO A 183 -14.78 4.90 -4.84
N THR A 184 -15.52 4.98 -5.95
CA THR A 184 -16.61 4.02 -6.25
C THR A 184 -16.11 2.59 -6.37
N SER A 185 -14.90 2.42 -6.90
CA SER A 185 -14.19 1.15 -6.91
C SER A 185 -12.69 1.38 -7.01
N PHE A 186 -11.90 0.31 -6.89
CA PHE A 186 -10.44 0.39 -7.05
C PHE A 186 -10.01 0.83 -8.46
N ARG A 187 -10.89 0.73 -9.46
CA ARG A 187 -10.58 1.07 -10.86
C ARG A 187 -10.69 2.57 -11.15
N HIS A 188 -11.44 3.30 -10.32
CA HIS A 188 -11.77 4.71 -10.51
C HIS A 188 -10.93 5.64 -9.61
N MET A 189 -9.71 5.23 -9.29
CA MET A 189 -8.75 6.01 -8.51
C MET A 189 -7.36 6.01 -9.15
N HIS A 190 -6.62 7.09 -8.95
CA HIS A 190 -5.18 7.09 -9.26
C HIS A 190 -4.41 6.22 -8.25
N GLY A 191 -3.17 5.91 -8.58
CA GLY A 191 -2.17 5.41 -7.64
C GLY A 191 -0.94 6.31 -7.62
N PHE A 192 -0.18 6.29 -6.54
CA PHE A 192 1.04 7.08 -6.38
C PHE A 192 2.05 6.30 -5.57
N GLY A 193 3.34 6.44 -5.90
CA GLY A 193 4.41 6.00 -4.99
C GLY A 193 4.47 6.83 -3.70
N SER A 194 3.87 8.03 -3.72
CA SER A 194 3.84 9.07 -2.68
C SER A 194 5.22 9.63 -2.34
N HIS A 195 6.14 8.77 -1.91
CA HIS A 195 7.51 9.13 -1.60
C HIS A 195 8.27 9.63 -2.81
N THR A 196 9.28 10.44 -2.53
CA THR A 196 10.38 10.65 -3.47
C THR A 196 11.24 9.39 -3.47
N PHE A 197 11.60 8.89 -4.64
CA PHE A 197 12.57 7.83 -4.88
C PHE A 197 13.74 8.41 -5.70
N SER A 198 14.70 7.57 -6.09
CA SER A 198 15.70 7.95 -7.08
C SER A 198 15.70 7.03 -8.29
N LEU A 199 16.09 7.59 -9.43
CA LEU A 199 16.49 6.83 -10.61
C LEU A 199 17.98 7.04 -10.85
N ILE A 200 18.66 6.01 -11.33
CA ILE A 200 20.09 6.02 -11.64
C ILE A 200 20.29 5.58 -13.08
N ASP A 201 20.90 6.44 -13.90
CA ASP A 201 21.13 6.15 -15.33
C ASP A 201 22.37 5.27 -15.57
N ARG A 202 22.71 5.04 -16.84
CA ARG A 202 23.88 4.24 -17.26
C ARG A 202 25.23 4.92 -16.97
N ASP A 203 25.24 6.24 -16.81
CA ASP A 203 26.42 7.03 -16.43
C ASP A 203 26.57 7.13 -14.89
N ASN A 204 25.74 6.39 -14.15
CA ASN A 204 25.65 6.42 -12.68
C ASN A 204 25.26 7.80 -12.12
N LYS A 205 24.47 8.58 -12.87
CA LYS A 205 23.91 9.85 -12.41
C LYS A 205 22.56 9.61 -11.74
N ARG A 206 22.34 10.25 -10.61
CA ARG A 206 21.09 10.18 -9.85
C ARG A 206 20.18 11.35 -10.20
N VAL A 207 18.89 11.04 -10.31
CA VAL A 207 17.80 12.03 -10.25
C VAL A 207 16.76 11.57 -9.23
N TRP A 208 16.02 12.52 -8.65
CA TRP A 208 14.89 12.23 -7.77
C TRP A 208 13.61 12.04 -8.59
N VAL A 209 12.74 11.13 -8.16
CA VAL A 209 11.54 10.75 -8.91
C VAL A 209 10.31 10.61 -8.03
N LYS A 210 9.14 10.98 -8.55
CA LYS A 210 7.81 10.62 -8.01
C LYS A 210 7.07 9.74 -9.03
N PHE A 211 6.47 8.63 -8.61
CA PHE A 211 5.68 7.75 -9.48
C PHE A 211 4.18 8.04 -9.37
N HIS A 212 3.50 8.13 -10.52
CA HIS A 212 2.08 8.42 -10.66
C HIS A 212 1.41 7.39 -11.57
N PHE A 213 0.39 6.69 -11.09
CA PHE A 213 -0.46 5.79 -11.87
C PHE A 213 -1.78 6.50 -12.18
N VAL A 214 -1.88 7.09 -13.36
CA VAL A 214 -3.04 7.87 -13.79
C VAL A 214 -4.12 6.93 -14.32
N CYS A 215 -5.22 6.81 -13.56
CA CYS A 215 -6.47 6.15 -13.92
C CYS A 215 -6.93 6.51 -15.35
N GLN A 216 -7.25 5.50 -16.16
CA GLN A 216 -7.77 5.66 -17.54
C GLN A 216 -9.30 5.44 -17.65
N GLN A 217 -9.96 5.14 -16.54
CA GLN A 217 -11.40 4.88 -16.43
C GLN A 217 -12.21 6.13 -16.08
N GLY A 218 -11.53 7.20 -15.66
CA GLY A 218 -12.16 8.36 -15.02
C GLY A 218 -12.25 8.19 -13.50
N ILE A 219 -12.15 9.32 -12.80
CA ILE A 219 -12.28 9.35 -11.33
C ILE A 219 -13.74 9.45 -10.96
N GLU A 220 -14.20 8.50 -10.15
CA GLU A 220 -15.55 8.41 -9.65
C GLU A 220 -15.52 8.11 -8.15
N ASN A 221 -16.39 8.77 -7.40
CA ASN A 221 -16.43 8.70 -5.94
C ASN A 221 -17.86 8.51 -5.44
N LEU A 222 -18.00 8.00 -4.22
CA LEU A 222 -19.25 7.91 -3.48
C LEU A 222 -19.33 9.03 -2.44
N SER A 223 -20.52 9.60 -2.27
CA SER A 223 -20.87 10.29 -1.04
C SER A 223 -20.95 9.30 0.13
N ASP A 224 -20.89 9.80 1.36
CA ASP A 224 -21.06 8.95 2.55
C ASP A 224 -22.41 8.20 2.55
N ALA A 225 -23.49 8.83 2.05
CA ALA A 225 -24.82 8.20 2.01
C ALA A 225 -24.89 7.06 0.97
N GLU A 226 -24.28 7.25 -0.20
CA GLU A 226 -24.18 6.18 -1.21
C GLU A 226 -23.30 5.04 -0.69
N ALA A 227 -22.19 5.38 -0.04
CA ALA A 227 -21.31 4.40 0.60
C ALA A 227 -22.04 3.59 1.68
N GLU A 228 -22.80 4.23 2.57
CA GLU A 228 -23.65 3.54 3.56
C GLU A 228 -24.63 2.56 2.90
N ALA A 229 -25.27 2.97 1.79
CA ALA A 229 -26.19 2.13 1.04
C ALA A 229 -25.49 0.93 0.37
N VAL A 230 -24.29 1.14 -0.17
CA VAL A 230 -23.45 0.07 -0.74
C VAL A 230 -23.05 -0.90 0.37
N VAL A 231 -22.48 -0.42 1.47
CA VAL A 231 -22.04 -1.26 2.60
C VAL A 231 -23.20 -2.06 3.20
N GLY A 232 -24.39 -1.47 3.30
CA GLY A 232 -25.59 -2.19 3.76
C GLY A 232 -25.91 -3.44 2.92
N LYS A 233 -25.52 -3.46 1.65
CA LYS A 233 -25.78 -4.57 0.71
C LYS A 233 -24.57 -5.46 0.50
N ASP A 234 -23.40 -4.89 0.27
CA ASP A 234 -22.18 -5.60 -0.09
C ASP A 234 -20.95 -4.99 0.60
N ARG A 235 -20.34 -5.75 1.51
CA ARG A 235 -19.07 -5.35 2.16
C ARG A 235 -17.87 -5.60 1.26
N GLU A 236 -18.06 -6.34 0.17
CA GLU A 236 -17.03 -6.78 -0.78
C GLU A 236 -17.14 -6.05 -2.12
N SER A 237 -17.77 -4.86 -2.13
CA SER A 237 -18.17 -4.15 -3.34
C SER A 237 -17.01 -3.87 -4.31
N ASN A 238 -15.84 -3.51 -3.80
CA ASN A 238 -14.69 -3.19 -4.64
C ASN A 238 -13.96 -4.46 -5.11
N LEU A 239 -13.93 -5.50 -4.27
CA LEU A 239 -13.47 -6.82 -4.69
C LEU A 239 -14.34 -7.37 -5.82
N ARG A 240 -15.67 -7.30 -5.66
CA ARG A 240 -16.65 -7.74 -6.66
C ARG A 240 -16.48 -6.99 -7.97
N ASP A 241 -16.44 -5.66 -7.93
CA ASP A 241 -16.24 -4.84 -9.13
C ASP A 241 -14.96 -5.25 -9.87
N LEU A 242 -13.82 -5.32 -9.18
CA LEU A 242 -12.55 -5.69 -9.82
C LEU A 242 -12.60 -7.09 -10.44
N TYR A 243 -13.11 -8.07 -9.69
CA TYR A 243 -13.20 -9.45 -10.14
C TYR A 243 -14.09 -9.57 -11.39
N GLU A 244 -15.31 -9.02 -11.32
CA GLU A 244 -16.32 -9.16 -12.38
C GLU A 244 -15.91 -8.45 -13.66
N VAL A 245 -15.29 -7.25 -13.60
CA VAL A 245 -14.86 -6.58 -14.84
C VAL A 245 -13.73 -7.33 -15.54
N ILE A 246 -12.84 -7.99 -14.79
CA ILE A 246 -11.76 -8.79 -15.38
C ILE A 246 -12.33 -10.06 -16.01
N GLU A 247 -13.28 -10.75 -15.35
CA GLU A 247 -13.99 -11.90 -15.93
C GLU A 247 -14.74 -11.53 -17.22
N GLN A 248 -15.21 -10.29 -17.34
CA GLN A 248 -15.92 -9.77 -18.51
C GLN A 248 -14.97 -9.30 -19.64
N GLY A 249 -13.65 -9.32 -19.44
CA GLY A 249 -12.68 -8.79 -20.42
C GLY A 249 -12.55 -7.27 -20.43
N ASN A 250 -13.14 -6.57 -19.46
CA ASN A 250 -13.11 -5.11 -19.31
C ASN A 250 -11.91 -4.69 -18.45
N PHE A 251 -10.71 -4.90 -18.98
CA PHE A 251 -9.47 -4.77 -18.22
C PHE A 251 -9.16 -3.32 -17.81
N PRO A 252 -9.05 -3.02 -16.49
CA PRO A 252 -8.71 -1.68 -16.04
C PRO A 252 -7.24 -1.35 -16.32
N ARG A 253 -6.97 -0.11 -16.74
CA ARG A 253 -5.66 0.43 -17.08
C ARG A 253 -5.27 1.68 -16.30
N TRP A 254 -3.97 1.86 -16.10
CA TRP A 254 -3.36 3.07 -15.58
C TRP A 254 -2.14 3.44 -16.40
N LYS A 255 -1.96 4.74 -16.68
CA LYS A 255 -0.74 5.26 -17.26
C LYS A 255 0.28 5.52 -16.14
N LEU A 256 1.43 4.87 -16.18
CA LEU A 256 2.56 5.21 -15.33
C LEU A 256 3.22 6.48 -15.89
N CYS A 257 3.30 7.50 -15.03
CA CYS A 257 4.04 8.72 -15.25
C CYS A 257 5.06 8.93 -14.13
N ILE A 258 6.10 9.70 -14.41
CA ILE A 258 7.07 10.17 -13.43
C ILE A 258 7.16 11.69 -13.42
N GLN A 259 7.47 12.26 -12.26
CA GLN A 259 8.09 13.59 -12.17
C GLN A 259 9.57 13.39 -11.88
N VAL A 260 10.44 14.22 -12.47
CA VAL A 260 11.90 14.12 -12.29
C VAL A 260 12.43 15.45 -11.76
N MET A 261 13.26 15.39 -10.73
CA MET A 261 13.97 16.52 -10.13
C MET A 261 15.47 16.17 -10.06
N GLU A 262 16.32 17.04 -10.61
CA GLU A 262 17.78 16.85 -10.53
C GLU A 262 18.28 16.99 -9.09
N GLU A 263 19.40 16.34 -8.74
CA GLU A 263 19.97 16.42 -7.37
C GLU A 263 20.21 17.87 -6.93
N GLN A 264 20.73 18.71 -7.84
CA GLN A 264 21.03 20.11 -7.54
C GLN A 264 19.76 20.97 -7.33
N GLN A 265 18.65 20.61 -7.98
CA GLN A 265 17.37 21.28 -7.77
C GLN A 265 16.82 20.99 -6.38
N ALA A 266 16.99 19.76 -5.87
CA ALA A 266 16.53 19.37 -4.54
C ALA A 266 17.20 20.16 -3.40
N ILE A 267 18.50 20.49 -3.54
CA ILE A 267 19.26 21.25 -2.52
C ILE A 267 18.66 22.64 -2.29
N ASN A 268 18.19 23.29 -3.36
CA ASN A 268 17.68 24.66 -3.33
C ASN A 268 16.15 24.74 -3.40
N TYR A 269 15.46 23.60 -3.31
CA TYR A 269 14.01 23.58 -3.43
C TYR A 269 13.35 24.18 -2.20
N ARG A 270 12.34 25.05 -2.41
CA ARG A 270 11.72 25.84 -1.32
C ARG A 270 11.05 24.99 -0.24
N HIS A 271 10.53 23.82 -0.61
CA HIS A 271 10.02 22.84 0.33
C HIS A 271 11.04 21.70 0.45
N ASN A 272 11.02 20.97 1.56
CA ASN A 272 11.75 19.72 1.64
C ASN A 272 11.21 18.74 0.58
N PRO A 273 11.99 18.37 -0.46
CA PRO A 273 11.51 17.52 -1.55
C PRO A 273 11.27 16.07 -1.12
N PHE A 274 11.68 15.71 0.11
CA PHE A 274 11.54 14.41 0.73
C PHE A 274 10.47 14.39 1.83
N ASP A 275 9.72 15.48 2.01
CA ASP A 275 8.58 15.55 2.93
C ASP A 275 7.36 14.86 2.31
N LEU A 276 6.92 13.75 2.92
CA LEU A 276 5.78 12.97 2.46
C LEU A 276 4.43 13.71 2.59
N THR A 277 4.38 14.85 3.29
CA THR A 277 3.19 15.71 3.36
C THR A 277 3.11 16.72 2.20
N LYS A 278 4.12 16.75 1.32
CA LYS A 278 4.24 17.70 0.21
C LYS A 278 4.25 17.01 -1.14
N VAL A 279 3.62 17.65 -2.12
CA VAL A 279 3.72 17.31 -3.54
C VAL A 279 4.75 18.20 -4.25
N TRP A 280 5.22 17.72 -5.40
CA TRP A 280 5.92 18.56 -6.38
C TRP A 280 4.89 19.14 -7.35
N PRO A 281 4.72 20.47 -7.44
CA PRO A 281 3.73 21.06 -8.34
C PRO A 281 3.96 20.67 -9.79
N HIS A 282 2.90 20.23 -10.48
CA HIS A 282 2.99 19.78 -11.87
C HIS A 282 3.44 20.89 -12.83
N GLY A 283 3.22 22.16 -12.49
CA GLY A 283 3.71 23.30 -13.28
C GLY A 283 5.23 23.47 -13.26
N GLU A 284 5.90 22.95 -12.23
CA GLU A 284 7.37 22.99 -12.09
C GLU A 284 8.00 21.67 -12.52
N PHE A 285 7.36 20.56 -12.15
CA PHE A 285 7.81 19.21 -12.49
C PHE A 285 6.68 18.49 -13.25
N PRO A 286 6.59 18.65 -14.58
CA PRO A 286 5.51 18.05 -15.37
C PRO A 286 5.59 16.53 -15.35
N LEU A 287 4.44 15.88 -15.55
CA LEU A 287 4.37 14.43 -15.70
C LEU A 287 4.99 14.00 -17.03
N ILE A 288 5.96 13.08 -16.95
CA ILE A 288 6.58 12.40 -18.07
C ILE A 288 5.95 11.01 -18.14
N GLU A 289 5.31 10.68 -19.27
CA GLU A 289 4.75 9.36 -19.48
C GLU A 289 5.86 8.29 -19.58
N VAL A 290 5.58 7.09 -19.08
CA VAL A 290 6.50 5.94 -19.10
C VAL A 290 5.88 4.74 -19.80
N GLY A 291 4.67 4.35 -19.38
CA GLY A 291 4.03 3.13 -19.89
C GLY A 291 2.60 2.94 -19.39
N ILE A 292 2.01 1.81 -19.74
CA ILE A 292 0.64 1.44 -19.39
C ILE A 292 0.65 0.15 -18.57
N MET A 293 -0.01 0.18 -17.42
CA MET A 293 -0.33 -1.00 -16.62
C MET A 293 -1.77 -1.41 -16.91
N GLU A 294 -2.00 -2.66 -17.32
CA GLU A 294 -3.34 -3.26 -17.51
C GLU A 294 -3.51 -4.48 -16.61
N LEU A 295 -4.63 -4.60 -15.89
CA LEU A 295 -4.96 -5.79 -15.09
C LEU A 295 -5.93 -6.68 -15.85
N ASN A 296 -5.50 -7.90 -16.17
CA ASN A 296 -6.19 -8.75 -17.14
C ASN A 296 -6.36 -10.21 -16.67
N ARG A 297 -6.00 -10.53 -15.43
CA ARG A 297 -6.18 -11.88 -14.89
C ARG A 297 -6.46 -11.89 -13.39
N ASN A 298 -7.55 -12.53 -13.00
CA ASN A 298 -7.87 -12.78 -11.60
C ASN A 298 -6.93 -13.83 -10.99
N ALA A 299 -6.82 -13.82 -9.66
CA ALA A 299 -6.18 -14.93 -8.94
C ALA A 299 -7.03 -16.19 -9.05
N GLU A 300 -6.39 -17.35 -9.23
CA GLU A 300 -7.05 -18.66 -9.19
C GLU A 300 -7.43 -19.02 -7.74
N ASN A 301 -6.63 -18.58 -6.78
CA ASN A 301 -6.92 -18.73 -5.36
C ASN A 301 -6.60 -17.46 -4.57
N HIS A 302 -7.63 -16.85 -3.98
CA HIS A 302 -7.50 -15.62 -3.20
C HIS A 302 -6.51 -15.75 -2.03
N PHE A 303 -6.52 -16.86 -1.29
CA PHE A 303 -5.62 -17.03 -0.15
C PHE A 303 -4.15 -17.16 -0.59
N ALA A 304 -3.89 -18.02 -1.58
CA ALA A 304 -2.54 -18.28 -2.07
C ALA A 304 -1.89 -17.07 -2.74
N GLU A 305 -2.67 -16.27 -3.47
CA GLU A 305 -2.14 -15.23 -4.35
C GLU A 305 -2.39 -13.81 -3.83
N ILE A 306 -3.48 -13.55 -3.10
CA ILE A 306 -3.81 -12.21 -2.61
C ILE A 306 -3.48 -12.06 -1.12
N GLU A 307 -3.96 -12.99 -0.27
CA GLU A 307 -3.72 -12.90 1.17
C GLU A 307 -2.22 -13.05 1.49
N GLN A 308 -1.56 -14.02 0.87
CA GLN A 308 -0.13 -14.29 1.06
C GLN A 308 0.82 -13.39 0.26
N ALA A 309 0.30 -12.45 -0.55
CA ALA A 309 1.15 -11.49 -1.24
C ALA A 309 1.96 -10.62 -0.25
N ALA A 310 3.21 -10.37 -0.58
CA ALA A 310 4.14 -9.56 0.17
C ALA A 310 4.79 -8.53 -0.76
N PHE A 311 4.63 -7.25 -0.44
CA PHE A 311 5.24 -6.14 -1.16
C PHE A 311 6.15 -5.40 -0.19
N SER A 312 7.40 -5.13 -0.56
CA SER A 312 8.33 -4.41 0.31
C SER A 312 8.91 -3.22 -0.44
N PRO A 313 8.83 -1.98 0.08
CA PRO A 313 9.50 -0.84 -0.55
C PRO A 313 11.00 -1.04 -0.72
N ALA A 314 11.63 -1.93 0.06
CA ALA A 314 13.05 -2.28 -0.09
C ALA A 314 13.34 -3.16 -1.32
N ASN A 315 12.32 -3.73 -1.97
CA ASN A 315 12.49 -4.50 -3.20
C ASN A 315 12.60 -3.51 -4.37
N VAL A 316 13.82 -3.09 -4.65
CA VAL A 316 14.20 -2.30 -5.83
C VAL A 316 15.08 -3.12 -6.76
N VAL A 317 15.28 -2.61 -7.97
CA VAL A 317 16.10 -3.21 -9.02
C VAL A 317 17.15 -2.19 -9.48
N PRO A 318 18.28 -2.62 -10.08
CA PRO A 318 19.30 -1.69 -10.57
C PRO A 318 18.69 -0.54 -11.38
N GLY A 319 19.05 0.70 -11.07
CA GLY A 319 18.50 1.89 -11.73
C GLY A 319 17.26 2.52 -11.07
N VAL A 320 16.68 1.88 -10.04
CA VAL A 320 15.69 2.47 -9.13
C VAL A 320 16.22 2.34 -7.70
N SER A 321 16.18 3.42 -6.92
CA SER A 321 16.64 3.41 -5.54
C SER A 321 15.80 4.36 -4.66
N PHE A 322 16.22 4.53 -3.43
CA PHE A 322 15.50 5.24 -2.38
C PHE A 322 15.83 6.74 -2.37
N SER A 323 15.26 7.46 -1.41
CA SER A 323 15.59 8.84 -1.07
C SER A 323 15.69 8.99 0.45
N PRO A 324 16.22 10.11 0.97
CA PRO A 324 16.28 10.36 2.41
C PRO A 324 14.92 10.75 3.03
N ASP A 325 13.79 10.50 2.36
CA ASP A 325 12.46 10.61 2.97
C ASP A 325 12.38 9.70 4.20
N ARG A 326 12.23 10.30 5.39
CA ARG A 326 12.26 9.58 6.68
C ARG A 326 11.20 8.49 6.76
N MET A 327 10.02 8.74 6.18
CA MET A 327 8.94 7.74 6.14
C MET A 327 9.34 6.57 5.25
N LEU A 328 9.91 6.83 4.07
CA LEU A 328 10.40 5.77 3.19
C LEU A 328 11.47 4.92 3.88
N GLN A 329 12.43 5.56 4.56
CA GLN A 329 13.54 4.90 5.24
C GLN A 329 13.07 3.85 6.26
N ALA A 330 12.09 4.17 7.11
CA ALA A 330 11.56 3.17 8.05
C ALA A 330 10.80 2.03 7.36
N ARG A 331 10.15 2.30 6.22
CA ARG A 331 9.43 1.28 5.45
C ARG A 331 10.38 0.26 4.82
N LEU A 332 11.64 0.62 4.56
CA LEU A 332 12.65 -0.32 4.06
C LEU A 332 12.88 -1.49 5.03
N PHE A 333 12.75 -1.25 6.34
CA PHE A 333 12.82 -2.29 7.35
C PHE A 333 11.44 -2.93 7.64
N SER A 334 10.44 -2.09 7.91
CA SER A 334 9.18 -2.52 8.54
C SER A 334 8.42 -3.59 7.75
N TYR A 335 8.43 -3.53 6.42
CA TYR A 335 7.67 -4.47 5.59
C TYR A 335 8.25 -5.88 5.63
N GLY A 336 9.57 -6.02 5.42
CA GLY A 336 10.24 -7.32 5.49
C GLY A 336 10.08 -7.96 6.87
N ASP A 337 10.12 -7.15 7.93
CA ASP A 337 9.90 -7.61 9.31
C ASP A 337 8.49 -8.15 9.55
N ALA A 338 7.47 -7.34 9.23
CA ALA A 338 6.08 -7.74 9.37
C ALA A 338 5.73 -8.98 8.51
N GLN A 339 6.37 -9.13 7.35
CA GLN A 339 6.15 -10.27 6.45
C GLN A 339 6.77 -11.56 6.99
N ARG A 340 7.99 -11.50 7.56
CA ARG A 340 8.60 -12.66 8.23
C ARG A 340 7.73 -13.17 9.37
N TYR A 341 7.11 -12.29 10.16
CA TYR A 341 6.15 -12.68 11.19
C TYR A 341 4.87 -13.29 10.57
N ARG A 342 4.25 -12.60 9.61
CA ARG A 342 2.94 -12.96 9.07
C ARG A 342 2.95 -14.24 8.22
N LEU A 343 4.02 -14.47 7.46
CA LEU A 343 4.10 -15.50 6.43
C LEU A 343 5.23 -16.51 6.66
N GLY A 344 6.08 -16.28 7.65
CA GLY A 344 7.30 -17.07 7.89
C GLY A 344 8.51 -16.55 7.11
N VAL A 345 9.71 -16.94 7.53
CA VAL A 345 10.98 -16.42 6.98
C VAL A 345 11.17 -16.72 5.47
N ASN A 346 10.59 -17.82 5.00
CA ASN A 346 10.71 -18.29 3.63
C ASN A 346 9.54 -17.85 2.72
N PHE A 347 8.83 -16.77 3.06
CA PHE A 347 7.65 -16.30 2.33
C PHE A 347 7.90 -15.96 0.85
N ASN A 348 9.16 -15.73 0.45
CA ASN A 348 9.54 -15.52 -0.95
C ASN A 348 9.46 -16.80 -1.80
N HIS A 349 9.32 -17.99 -1.20
CA HIS A 349 9.02 -19.22 -1.93
C HIS A 349 7.53 -19.39 -2.26
N ILE A 350 6.66 -18.57 -1.67
CA ILE A 350 5.24 -18.55 -2.04
C ILE A 350 5.14 -18.00 -3.48
N PRO A 351 4.43 -18.67 -4.42
CA PRO A 351 4.52 -18.37 -5.85
C PRO A 351 4.30 -16.91 -6.26
N VAL A 352 3.38 -16.19 -5.61
CA VAL A 352 3.11 -14.77 -5.93
C VAL A 352 4.27 -13.85 -5.51
N ASN A 353 5.08 -14.26 -4.53
CA ASN A 353 6.22 -13.48 -4.02
C ASN A 353 7.54 -13.86 -4.69
N ALA A 354 7.62 -15.05 -5.29
CA ALA A 354 8.82 -15.55 -5.93
C ALA A 354 9.25 -14.65 -7.11
N PRO A 355 10.56 -14.39 -7.29
CA PRO A 355 11.07 -13.72 -8.48
C PRO A 355 10.86 -14.57 -9.73
N ARG A 356 10.71 -13.92 -10.88
CA ARG A 356 10.61 -14.58 -12.21
C ARG A 356 11.85 -14.38 -13.06
N CYS A 357 13.00 -14.27 -12.39
CA CYS A 357 14.33 -14.13 -12.95
C CYS A 357 15.26 -15.15 -12.28
N PRO A 358 16.49 -15.35 -12.78
CA PRO A 358 17.51 -16.08 -12.03
C PRO A 358 17.64 -15.50 -10.62
N ALA A 359 17.49 -16.36 -9.61
CA ALA A 359 17.59 -15.98 -8.21
C ALA A 359 18.52 -16.96 -7.50
N HIS A 360 19.59 -16.43 -6.92
CA HIS A 360 20.60 -17.22 -6.21
C HIS A 360 20.89 -16.59 -4.85
N SER A 361 19.90 -16.68 -3.95
CA SER A 361 19.94 -16.05 -2.63
C SER A 361 20.68 -16.92 -1.60
N TYR A 362 21.60 -16.32 -0.84
CA TYR A 362 22.46 -16.99 0.16
C TYR A 362 21.72 -17.77 1.26
N HIS A 363 20.49 -17.39 1.63
CA HIS A 363 19.81 -17.86 2.84
C HIS A 363 19.55 -19.38 2.87
N ARG A 364 19.73 -20.02 4.04
CA ARG A 364 19.51 -21.46 4.29
C ARG A 364 18.46 -21.71 5.37
N ASP A 365 17.92 -22.93 5.38
CA ASP A 365 17.05 -23.51 6.39
C ASP A 365 15.73 -22.71 6.59
N GLY A 366 15.29 -22.55 7.85
CA GLY A 366 14.06 -21.84 8.18
C GLY A 366 12.78 -22.68 8.03
N ALA A 367 11.70 -22.22 8.65
CA ALA A 367 10.40 -22.91 8.60
C ALA A 367 9.88 -23.00 7.15
N MET A 368 9.25 -24.14 6.81
CA MET A 368 8.67 -24.41 5.48
C MET A 368 9.67 -24.27 4.31
N ARG A 369 10.92 -24.69 4.50
CA ARG A 369 11.92 -24.72 3.43
C ARG A 369 11.61 -25.81 2.40
N THR A 370 11.13 -25.42 1.23
CA THR A 370 10.52 -26.31 0.22
C THR A 370 11.16 -26.22 -1.18
N ASP A 371 12.17 -25.36 -1.34
CA ASP A 371 12.89 -25.07 -2.60
C ASP A 371 14.12 -25.98 -2.81
N GLY A 372 14.38 -26.94 -1.92
CA GLY A 372 15.59 -27.78 -1.93
C GLY A 372 16.79 -27.19 -1.18
N ASN A 373 16.66 -25.99 -0.58
CA ASN A 373 17.65 -25.37 0.33
C ASN A 373 19.07 -25.26 -0.26
N LEU A 374 19.17 -25.14 -1.59
CA LEU A 374 20.44 -25.07 -2.34
C LEU A 374 21.35 -26.30 -2.14
N GLY A 375 20.78 -27.45 -1.72
CA GLY A 375 21.49 -28.72 -1.61
C GLY A 375 22.85 -28.62 -0.89
N GLY A 376 23.90 -29.11 -1.55
CA GLY A 376 25.28 -29.10 -1.05
C GLY A 376 26.09 -27.85 -1.40
N THR A 377 25.49 -26.80 -1.97
CA THR A 377 26.21 -25.57 -2.35
C THR A 377 26.89 -24.96 -1.13
N ALA A 378 28.15 -24.53 -1.28
CA ALA A 378 28.94 -23.93 -0.21
C ALA A 378 28.14 -22.83 0.52
N SER A 379 28.12 -22.84 1.85
CA SER A 379 27.25 -21.96 2.64
C SER A 379 27.98 -20.74 3.23
N TYR A 380 29.11 -20.34 2.64
CA TYR A 380 29.96 -19.26 3.15
C TYR A 380 30.66 -18.49 2.02
N PHE A 381 31.03 -17.24 2.29
CA PHE A 381 31.83 -16.38 1.41
C PHE A 381 32.92 -15.65 2.24
N PRO A 382 34.15 -15.46 1.72
CA PRO A 382 34.66 -15.97 0.44
C PRO A 382 34.90 -17.49 0.48
N ASN A 383 34.86 -18.14 -0.68
CA ASN A 383 35.10 -19.58 -0.83
C ASN A 383 35.88 -19.90 -2.13
N SER A 384 36.58 -21.03 -2.17
CA SER A 384 37.41 -21.43 -3.32
C SER A 384 36.65 -22.11 -4.46
N VAL A 385 35.34 -22.29 -4.33
CA VAL A 385 34.48 -22.90 -5.35
C VAL A 385 33.74 -21.86 -6.19
N GLY A 386 33.93 -20.57 -5.90
CA GLY A 386 33.41 -19.46 -6.69
C GLY A 386 31.95 -19.11 -6.41
N GLU A 387 31.38 -19.60 -5.30
CA GLU A 387 29.99 -19.29 -4.92
C GLU A 387 29.86 -17.90 -4.29
N TRP A 388 28.68 -17.29 -4.44
CA TRP A 388 28.30 -15.99 -3.83
C TRP A 388 29.12 -14.77 -4.28
N GLN A 389 29.59 -14.75 -5.52
CA GLN A 389 30.19 -13.54 -6.09
C GLN A 389 29.18 -12.39 -6.13
N ASP A 390 29.63 -11.19 -5.80
CA ASP A 390 28.86 -9.96 -5.88
C ASP A 390 28.97 -9.30 -7.26
N SER A 391 28.20 -8.23 -7.47
CA SER A 391 28.10 -7.47 -8.73
C SER A 391 28.46 -6.00 -8.51
N PRO A 392 29.75 -5.68 -8.24
CA PRO A 392 30.19 -4.31 -7.94
C PRO A 392 29.95 -3.31 -9.08
N GLU A 393 29.82 -3.78 -10.32
CA GLU A 393 29.46 -2.97 -11.49
C GLU A 393 28.06 -2.34 -11.40
N LEU A 394 27.20 -2.85 -10.52
CA LEU A 394 25.85 -2.31 -10.29
C LEU A 394 25.81 -1.25 -9.18
N ALA A 395 26.92 -0.98 -8.51
CA ALA A 395 26.99 -0.06 -7.38
C ALA A 395 26.39 1.33 -7.69
N GLU A 396 25.57 1.82 -6.76
CA GLU A 396 25.00 3.16 -6.82
C GLU A 396 26.07 4.23 -6.57
N PRO A 397 25.89 5.47 -7.08
CA PRO A 397 26.78 6.55 -6.73
C PRO A 397 26.62 6.89 -5.23
N PRO A 398 27.67 7.36 -4.55
CA PRO A 398 27.54 7.80 -3.17
C PRO A 398 26.50 8.94 -3.05
N LEU A 399 25.84 9.05 -1.90
CA LEU A 399 25.00 10.19 -1.56
C LEU A 399 25.80 11.08 -0.58
N PRO A 400 26.11 12.34 -0.92
CA PRO A 400 26.74 13.23 0.03
C PRO A 400 25.79 13.48 1.23
N LEU A 401 26.34 13.37 2.44
CA LEU A 401 25.63 13.64 3.69
C LEU A 401 26.33 14.77 4.42
N GLU A 402 25.55 15.69 5.00
CA GLU A 402 26.04 16.83 5.78
C GLU A 402 25.34 16.87 7.14
N GLY A 403 26.04 17.40 8.15
CA GLY A 403 25.51 17.55 9.51
C GLY A 403 25.93 16.46 10.51
N PHE A 404 25.41 16.56 11.73
CA PHE A 404 25.67 15.59 12.81
C PHE A 404 24.56 14.53 12.86
N ALA A 405 24.89 13.32 13.31
CA ALA A 405 23.86 12.32 13.60
C ALA A 405 23.08 12.73 14.86
N GLN A 406 21.84 13.22 14.69
CA GLN A 406 20.95 13.66 15.77
C GLN A 406 19.47 13.49 15.39
N HIS A 407 18.57 13.48 16.38
CA HIS A 407 17.13 13.61 16.17
C HIS A 407 16.77 15.05 15.80
N TYR A 408 16.76 15.37 14.51
CA TYR A 408 16.39 16.70 14.01
C TYR A 408 14.88 16.94 14.10
N ASP A 409 14.51 18.00 14.82
CA ASP A 409 13.10 18.36 15.03
C ASP A 409 12.46 18.90 13.76
N HIS A 410 11.65 18.05 13.11
CA HIS A 410 10.92 18.42 11.91
C HIS A 410 9.75 19.37 12.20
N ARG A 411 9.38 19.61 13.46
CA ARG A 411 8.27 20.51 13.83
C ARG A 411 8.65 21.99 13.70
N LEU A 412 9.93 22.28 13.50
CA LEU A 412 10.43 23.63 13.23
C LEU A 412 10.09 24.11 11.81
N GLU A 413 9.72 23.21 10.89
CA GLU A 413 9.18 23.63 9.59
C GLU A 413 7.75 24.13 9.77
N GLU A 414 7.52 25.42 9.49
CA GLU A 414 6.22 26.08 9.73
C GLU A 414 5.21 25.94 8.57
N ASP A 415 5.68 25.57 7.37
CA ASP A 415 4.81 25.40 6.22
C ASP A 415 4.05 24.07 6.28
N HIS A 416 2.88 24.11 6.92
CA HIS A 416 1.90 23.02 6.95
C HIS A 416 0.63 23.32 6.15
N TYR A 417 0.47 24.56 5.71
CA TYR A 417 -0.83 25.13 5.35
C TYR A 417 -0.91 25.58 3.89
N GLU A 418 0.23 25.81 3.22
CA GLU A 418 0.26 26.30 1.84
C GLU A 418 -0.40 25.30 0.87
N GLN A 419 0.08 24.05 0.85
CA GLN A 419 -0.42 23.04 -0.08
C GLN A 419 -1.85 22.57 0.21
N PRO A 420 -2.30 22.35 1.47
CA PRO A 420 -3.71 22.14 1.75
C PRO A 420 -4.59 23.31 1.29
N GLY A 421 -4.13 24.56 1.48
CA GLY A 421 -4.83 25.75 1.00
C GLY A 421 -4.91 25.79 -0.52
N ASN A 422 -3.83 25.45 -1.22
CA ASN A 422 -3.80 25.36 -2.67
C ASN A 422 -4.80 24.31 -3.17
N LEU A 423 -4.81 23.11 -2.55
CA LEU A 423 -5.79 22.07 -2.87
C LEU A 423 -7.22 22.55 -2.65
N PHE A 424 -7.51 23.16 -1.51
CA PHE A 424 -8.83 23.70 -1.20
C PHE A 424 -9.29 24.73 -2.24
N ARG A 425 -8.40 25.64 -2.66
CA ARG A 425 -8.70 26.67 -3.67
C ARG A 425 -9.00 26.08 -5.05
N LEU A 426 -8.48 24.90 -5.38
CA LEU A 426 -8.78 24.18 -6.63
C LEU A 426 -10.17 23.51 -6.63
N LEU A 427 -10.79 23.30 -5.47
CA LEU A 427 -12.11 22.70 -5.38
C LEU A 427 -13.19 23.70 -5.84
N ASP A 428 -14.12 23.22 -6.66
CA ASP A 428 -15.36 23.94 -6.97
C ASP A 428 -16.26 24.08 -5.71
N PRO A 429 -17.27 24.97 -5.73
CA PRO A 429 -18.12 25.19 -4.56
C PRO A 429 -18.82 23.93 -4.04
N ALA A 430 -19.25 23.01 -4.92
CA ALA A 430 -19.94 21.79 -4.49
C ALA A 430 -18.98 20.83 -3.77
N ARG A 431 -17.76 20.66 -4.29
CA ARG A 431 -16.71 19.86 -3.65
C ARG A 431 -16.23 20.47 -2.33
N LYS A 432 -16.19 21.80 -2.22
CA LYS A 432 -15.93 22.48 -0.93
C LYS A 432 -17.01 22.15 0.09
N GLN A 433 -18.28 22.23 -0.29
CA GLN A 433 -19.37 21.88 0.62
C GLN A 433 -19.30 20.42 1.08
N LEU A 434 -19.01 19.48 0.16
CA LEU A 434 -18.80 18.08 0.51
C LEU A 434 -17.66 17.91 1.50
N LEU A 435 -16.52 18.57 1.28
CA LEU A 435 -15.38 18.56 2.20
C LEU A 435 -15.77 19.02 3.61
N PHE A 436 -16.55 20.10 3.72
CA PHE A 436 -17.02 20.62 5.02
C PHE A 436 -17.96 19.63 5.70
N ASP A 437 -18.94 19.11 4.96
CA ASP A 437 -19.98 18.23 5.49
C ASP A 437 -19.45 16.85 5.89
N ASN A 438 -18.48 16.31 5.14
CA ASN A 438 -17.78 15.08 5.48
C ASN A 438 -16.95 15.27 6.75
N THR A 439 -16.17 16.36 6.82
CA THR A 439 -15.37 16.70 8.00
C THR A 439 -16.26 16.82 9.24
N ALA A 440 -17.34 17.59 9.15
CA ALA A 440 -18.25 17.81 10.28
C ALA A 440 -18.85 16.50 10.80
N ARG A 441 -19.38 15.65 9.91
CA ARG A 441 -19.97 14.36 10.30
C ARG A 441 -18.95 13.39 10.88
N ALA A 442 -17.72 13.38 10.36
CA ALA A 442 -16.62 12.59 10.90
C ALA A 442 -16.19 13.05 12.32
N MET A 443 -16.51 14.28 12.71
CA MET A 443 -16.27 14.82 14.06
C MET A 443 -17.46 14.66 15.02
N LYS A 444 -18.47 13.84 14.68
CA LYS A 444 -19.61 13.58 15.57
C LYS A 444 -19.14 13.03 16.92
N GLY A 445 -19.53 13.72 18.00
CA GLY A 445 -19.17 13.35 19.38
C GLY A 445 -17.75 13.77 19.81
N VAL A 446 -16.96 14.40 18.94
CA VAL A 446 -15.64 14.94 19.29
C VAL A 446 -15.79 16.17 20.19
N PRO A 447 -15.00 16.34 21.26
CA PRO A 447 -15.02 17.52 22.13
C PRO A 447 -14.79 18.85 21.41
N GLN A 448 -15.42 19.93 21.90
CA GLN A 448 -15.37 21.27 21.29
C GLN A 448 -13.93 21.79 21.10
N ALA A 449 -13.04 21.58 22.08
CA ALA A 449 -11.65 22.04 21.98
C ALA A 449 -10.88 21.42 20.79
N ILE A 450 -11.16 20.15 20.48
CA ILE A 450 -10.55 19.45 19.34
C ILE A 450 -11.16 19.94 18.02
N ARG A 451 -12.49 20.15 17.99
CA ARG A 451 -13.17 20.78 16.84
C ARG A 451 -12.59 22.17 16.53
N GLN A 452 -12.43 23.01 17.55
CA GLN A 452 -11.85 24.34 17.41
C GLN A 452 -10.42 24.26 16.87
N ARG A 453 -9.59 23.36 17.41
CA ARG A 453 -8.22 23.16 16.91
C ARG A 453 -8.19 22.79 15.42
N HIS A 454 -9.13 21.97 14.95
CA HIS A 454 -9.24 21.66 13.52
C HIS A 454 -9.63 22.88 12.69
N ILE A 455 -10.65 23.64 13.13
CA ILE A 455 -11.09 24.88 12.48
C ILE A 455 -9.93 25.87 12.36
N ASP A 456 -9.13 26.02 13.43
CA ASP A 456 -7.97 26.92 13.44
C ASP A 456 -6.90 26.48 12.43
N ASN A 457 -6.63 25.17 12.34
CA ASN A 457 -5.72 24.63 11.32
C ASN A 457 -6.24 24.85 9.89
N CYS A 458 -7.54 24.63 9.64
CA CYS A 458 -8.17 24.91 8.34
C CYS A 458 -8.11 26.41 8.00
N THR A 459 -8.34 27.29 8.98
CA THR A 459 -8.30 28.75 8.82
C THR A 459 -6.91 29.23 8.39
N LYS A 460 -5.85 28.63 8.92
CA LYS A 460 -4.46 28.93 8.52
C LYS A 460 -4.15 28.52 7.08
N ALA A 461 -4.80 27.48 6.56
CA ALA A 461 -4.67 27.09 5.15
C ALA A 461 -5.49 27.99 4.21
N ASP A 462 -6.72 28.31 4.61
CA ASP A 462 -7.58 29.28 3.93
C ASP A 462 -8.72 29.72 4.88
N PRO A 463 -8.97 31.03 5.10
CA PRO A 463 -10.05 31.49 5.97
C PRO A 463 -11.43 30.94 5.59
N ALA A 464 -11.70 30.76 4.29
CA ALA A 464 -12.98 30.21 3.83
C ALA A 464 -13.10 28.70 4.13
N TYR A 465 -11.97 27.98 4.24
CA TYR A 465 -11.98 26.58 4.66
C TYR A 465 -12.35 26.48 6.14
N GLY A 466 -11.69 27.24 7.01
CA GLY A 466 -12.01 27.28 8.44
C GLY A 466 -13.48 27.65 8.69
N PHE A 467 -13.96 28.71 8.04
CA PHE A 467 -15.35 29.15 8.13
C PHE A 467 -16.35 28.07 7.68
N GLY A 468 -16.12 27.45 6.51
CA GLY A 468 -17.02 26.42 6.00
C GLY A 468 -17.11 25.18 6.89
N VAL A 469 -15.99 24.76 7.50
CA VAL A 469 -15.98 23.66 8.49
C VAL A 469 -16.73 24.05 9.77
N ALA A 470 -16.56 25.29 10.25
CA ALA A 470 -17.27 25.79 11.43
C ALA A 470 -18.79 25.79 11.21
N GLU A 471 -19.28 26.35 10.09
CA GLU A 471 -20.70 26.36 9.74
C GLU A 471 -21.27 24.93 9.59
N ALA A 472 -20.51 24.01 8.96
CA ALA A 472 -20.95 22.63 8.81
C ALA A 472 -21.06 21.90 10.16
N LEU A 473 -20.13 22.16 11.09
CA LEU A 473 -20.16 21.60 12.44
C LEU A 473 -21.37 22.10 13.24
N GLU A 474 -21.68 23.40 13.18
CA GLU A 474 -22.87 23.96 13.82
C GLU A 474 -24.17 23.38 13.23
N ARG A 475 -24.22 23.24 11.90
CA ARG A 475 -25.40 22.74 11.18
C ARG A 475 -25.66 21.24 11.37
N LEU A 476 -24.62 20.41 11.32
CA LEU A 476 -24.74 18.94 11.25
C LEU A 476 -24.46 18.23 12.58
N VAL A 477 -23.68 18.85 13.47
CA VAL A 477 -23.28 18.26 14.75
C VAL A 477 -23.34 19.33 15.86
N PRO A 478 -24.51 19.95 16.08
CA PRO A 478 -24.66 20.96 17.12
C PRO A 478 -24.25 20.38 18.48
N LEU A 479 -23.57 21.19 19.30
CA LEU A 479 -23.30 20.83 20.69
C LEU A 479 -24.65 20.71 21.41
N VAL A 480 -24.91 19.55 22.01
CA VAL A 480 -26.06 19.36 22.92
C VAL A 480 -25.72 19.96 24.27
#